data_AF-A0A7U5Y4B1-F1
#
_entry.id   AF-A0A7U5Y4B1-F1
#
_cell.length_a   1.000
_cell.length_b   1.000
_cell.length_c   1.000
_cell.angle_alpha   90.00
_cell.angle_beta   90.00
_cell.angle_gamma   90.00
#
_symmetry.space_group_name_H-M   'P 1'
#
loop_
_entity.id
_entity.type
_entity.pdbx_description
1 polymer ?
#
loop_
_entity_poly.entity_id
_entity_poly.type
_entity_poly.pdbx_seq_one_letter_code
_entity_poly.pdbx_strand_id
1 'polypeptide(L)'
;MYARPSFPSDASPRLHVALPPERVSAAIVAGVARVPSSDPLALRYRQAYPFSHPLFPPDGELRGETPTPALSAWLALPPAQRRHDVVILPASDYHWRQDGNDYRATFIVHVAPAAGGSDIAIVQYGARTLHGKSFRLLGRTGPGRYLDIRPAAPSPAAAAELAAWLAALPELAAPARRQQP
;
A
#
# COMPACT_ATOMS: atom_id res chain seq x y z
N MET A 1 -11.17 -1.82 -27.43
CA MET A 1 -9.77 -1.38 -27.30
C MET A 1 -9.72 -0.46 -26.08
N TYR A 2 -9.49 -0.99 -24.88
CA TYR A 2 -9.43 -0.13 -23.68
C TYR A 2 -8.02 0.44 -23.57
N ALA A 3 -7.89 1.75 -23.73
CA ALA A 3 -6.64 2.44 -23.48
C ALA A 3 -6.23 2.17 -22.02
N ARG A 4 -5.03 1.61 -21.83
CA ARG A 4 -4.41 1.46 -20.52
C ARG A 4 -4.25 2.87 -19.93
N PRO A 5 -4.83 3.19 -18.76
CA PRO A 5 -4.38 4.34 -18.01
C PRO A 5 -2.92 4.10 -17.67
N SER A 6 -2.03 4.87 -18.27
CA SER A 6 -0.64 4.90 -17.85
C SER A 6 -0.60 5.63 -16.51
N PHE A 7 -0.40 4.90 -15.41
CA PHE A 7 0.13 5.53 -14.20
C PHE A 7 1.39 6.30 -14.60
N PRO A 8 1.53 7.59 -14.23
CA PRO A 8 2.74 8.33 -14.51
C PRO A 8 3.94 7.51 -14.00
N SER A 9 5.00 7.45 -14.80
CA SER A 9 6.22 6.66 -14.57
C SER A 9 7.05 7.17 -13.37
N ASP A 10 6.44 7.89 -12.44
CA ASP A 10 7.11 8.46 -11.28
C ASP A 10 7.39 7.35 -10.27
N ALA A 11 8.53 6.69 -10.48
CA ALA A 11 9.28 5.85 -9.55
C ALA A 11 8.54 4.68 -8.87
N SER A 12 7.30 4.41 -9.24
CA SER A 12 6.50 3.33 -8.66
C SER A 12 6.81 2.03 -9.40
N PRO A 13 7.34 0.99 -8.71
CA PRO A 13 7.65 -0.28 -9.33
C PRO A 13 6.40 -0.89 -9.97
N ARG A 14 6.55 -1.38 -11.20
CA ARG A 14 5.51 -2.16 -11.88
C ARG A 14 5.86 -3.63 -11.77
N LEU A 15 4.93 -4.41 -11.22
CA LEU A 15 5.07 -5.85 -11.09
C LEU A 15 4.05 -6.53 -12.00
N HIS A 16 4.51 -7.41 -12.88
CA HIS A 16 3.62 -8.25 -13.68
C HIS A 16 3.44 -9.62 -13.03
N VAL A 17 2.20 -10.09 -12.93
CA VAL A 17 1.85 -11.39 -12.34
C VAL A 17 0.98 -12.18 -13.30
N ALA A 18 1.32 -13.46 -13.52
CA ALA A 18 0.58 -14.37 -14.42
C ALA A 18 -0.72 -14.92 -13.80
N LEU A 19 -1.47 -14.06 -13.11
CA LEU A 19 -2.76 -14.36 -12.48
C LEU A 19 -3.77 -13.27 -12.88
N PRO A 20 -5.07 -13.61 -12.98
CA PRO A 20 -6.10 -12.61 -13.25
C PRO A 20 -6.31 -11.69 -12.03
N PRO A 21 -6.83 -10.46 -12.23
CA PRO A 21 -6.88 -9.43 -11.18
C PRO A 21 -7.57 -9.85 -9.88
N GLU A 22 -8.66 -10.61 -9.97
CA GLU A 22 -9.39 -11.11 -8.82
C GLU A 22 -8.57 -12.10 -7.99
N ARG A 23 -7.72 -12.91 -8.63
CA ARG A 23 -6.82 -13.85 -7.95
C ARG A 23 -5.65 -13.13 -7.31
N VAL A 24 -5.11 -12.10 -7.98
CA VAL A 24 -4.07 -11.24 -7.40
C VAL A 24 -4.58 -10.53 -6.15
N SER A 25 -5.77 -9.93 -6.22
CA SER A 25 -6.41 -9.26 -5.07
C SER A 25 -6.56 -10.21 -3.87
N ALA A 26 -7.12 -11.40 -4.10
CA ALA A 26 -7.28 -12.42 -3.07
C ALA A 26 -5.93 -12.92 -2.51
N ALA A 27 -4.93 -13.09 -3.36
CA ALA A 27 -3.59 -13.53 -2.98
C ALA A 27 -2.87 -12.49 -2.11
N ILE A 28 -2.99 -11.20 -2.42
CA ILE A 28 -2.42 -10.11 -1.58
C ILE A 28 -3.04 -10.15 -0.19
N VAL A 29 -4.39 -10.23 -0.11
CA VAL A 29 -5.10 -10.27 1.18
C VAL A 29 -4.68 -11.50 1.99
N ALA A 30 -4.60 -12.67 1.35
CA ALA A 30 -4.17 -13.90 2.00
C ALA A 30 -2.69 -13.85 2.44
N GLY A 31 -1.80 -13.30 1.61
CA GLY A 31 -0.38 -13.15 1.92
C GLY A 31 -0.15 -12.24 3.12
N VAL A 32 -0.84 -11.10 3.18
CA VAL A 32 -0.80 -10.19 4.34
C VAL A 32 -1.31 -10.89 5.61
N ALA A 33 -2.41 -11.63 5.53
CA ALA A 33 -2.97 -12.34 6.68
C ALA A 33 -2.07 -13.48 7.21
N ARG A 34 -1.14 -13.98 6.39
CA ARG A 34 -0.22 -15.08 6.75
C ARG A 34 1.11 -14.62 7.32
N VAL A 35 1.40 -13.33 7.31
CA VAL A 35 2.66 -12.82 7.88
C VAL A 35 2.69 -13.17 9.39
N PRO A 36 3.69 -13.92 9.87
CA PRO A 36 3.77 -14.28 11.28
C PRO A 36 3.83 -13.03 12.15
N SER A 37 3.11 -13.01 13.27
CA SER A 37 3.09 -11.85 14.18
C SER A 37 4.45 -11.51 14.79
N SER A 38 5.40 -12.46 14.77
CA SER A 38 6.79 -12.26 15.18
C SER A 38 7.67 -11.58 14.11
N ASP A 39 7.22 -11.55 12.85
CA ASP A 39 7.93 -10.90 11.76
C ASP A 39 7.70 -9.38 11.83
N PRO A 40 8.74 -8.53 11.78
CA PRO A 40 8.59 -7.08 11.67
C PRO A 40 7.65 -6.62 10.54
N LEU A 41 7.54 -7.40 9.45
CA LEU A 41 6.61 -7.14 8.36
C LEU A 41 5.14 -7.17 8.81
N ALA A 42 4.78 -7.92 9.86
CA ALA A 42 3.40 -7.94 10.38
C ALA A 42 2.98 -6.58 10.98
N LEU A 43 3.94 -5.73 11.34
CA LEU A 43 3.67 -4.36 11.79
C LEU A 43 3.58 -3.40 10.61
N ARG A 44 4.36 -3.63 9.54
CA ARG A 44 4.38 -2.79 8.34
C ARG A 44 3.18 -3.07 7.42
N TYR A 45 2.83 -4.33 7.22
CA TYR A 45 1.74 -4.81 6.37
C TYR A 45 0.75 -5.58 7.25
N ARG A 46 0.08 -4.87 8.17
CA ARG A 46 -0.70 -5.51 9.23
C ARG A 46 -2.05 -6.03 8.74
N GLN A 47 -2.71 -5.25 7.89
CA GLN A 47 -4.05 -5.58 7.40
C GLN A 47 -4.15 -5.26 5.93
N ALA A 48 -4.92 -6.05 5.20
CA ALA A 48 -5.22 -5.82 3.80
C ALA A 48 -6.72 -5.95 3.55
N TYR A 49 -7.29 -5.00 2.80
CA TYR A 49 -8.72 -4.97 2.52
C TYR A 49 -8.97 -4.72 1.02
N PRO A 50 -9.88 -5.47 0.37
CA PRO A 50 -10.24 -5.22 -1.02
C PRO A 50 -11.05 -3.91 -1.18
N PHE A 51 -11.09 -3.37 -2.39
CA PHE A 51 -11.79 -2.12 -2.73
C PHE A 51 -13.25 -2.03 -2.24
N SER A 52 -13.96 -3.17 -2.19
CA SER A 52 -15.35 -3.23 -1.72
C SER A 52 -15.52 -3.27 -0.20
N HIS A 53 -14.43 -3.31 0.57
CA HIS A 53 -14.48 -3.45 2.02
C HIS A 53 -14.76 -2.10 2.70
N PRO A 54 -15.54 -2.05 3.81
CA PRO A 54 -15.85 -0.79 4.51
C PRO A 54 -14.64 -0.02 5.06
N LEU A 55 -13.52 -0.72 5.27
CA LEU A 55 -12.25 -0.13 5.71
C LEU A 55 -11.34 0.31 4.54
N PHE A 56 -11.77 0.11 3.30
CA PHE A 56 -11.11 0.75 2.17
C PHE A 56 -11.44 2.25 2.19
N PRO A 57 -10.45 3.14 2.14
CA PRO A 57 -10.67 4.57 2.31
C PRO A 57 -11.57 5.14 1.19
N PRO A 58 -12.60 5.93 1.53
CA PRO A 58 -13.44 6.57 0.51
C PRO A 58 -12.66 7.68 -0.21
N ASP A 59 -12.98 7.91 -1.49
CA ASP A 59 -12.32 8.93 -2.32
C ASP A 59 -12.29 10.33 -1.68
N GLY A 60 -13.31 10.70 -0.90
CA GLY A 60 -13.36 11.99 -0.19
C GLY A 60 -12.27 12.15 0.86
N GLU A 61 -11.94 11.08 1.59
CA GLU A 61 -10.84 11.06 2.56
C GLU A 61 -9.50 11.16 1.85
N LEU A 62 -9.31 10.38 0.78
CA LEU A 62 -8.09 10.38 -0.02
C LEU A 62 -7.83 11.72 -0.72
N ARG A 63 -8.86 12.48 -1.08
CA ARG A 63 -8.71 13.86 -1.61
C ARG A 63 -8.25 14.87 -0.56
N GLY A 64 -8.42 14.58 0.73
CA GLY A 64 -7.93 15.40 1.83
C GLY A 64 -6.44 15.18 2.14
N GLU A 65 -5.82 14.15 1.57
CA GLU A 65 -4.39 13.87 1.70
C GLU A 65 -3.53 14.85 0.89
N THR A 66 -2.23 14.90 1.19
CA THR A 66 -1.29 15.66 0.35
C THR A 66 -1.30 15.10 -1.07
N PRO A 67 -1.64 15.89 -2.10
CA PRO A 67 -1.74 15.39 -3.46
C PRO A 67 -0.40 14.88 -3.97
N THR A 68 -0.41 13.68 -4.56
CA THR A 68 0.75 13.10 -5.24
C THR A 68 0.33 12.69 -6.65
N PRO A 69 1.22 12.74 -7.65
CA PRO A 69 0.87 12.36 -9.02
C PRO A 69 0.23 10.97 -9.12
N ALA A 70 0.75 10.00 -8.36
CA ALA A 70 0.24 8.63 -8.32
C ALA A 70 -1.15 8.55 -7.68
N LEU A 71 -1.38 9.22 -6.54
CA LEU A 71 -2.69 9.22 -5.87
C LEU A 71 -3.74 9.95 -6.71
N SER A 72 -3.39 11.08 -7.31
CA SER A 72 -4.28 11.83 -8.20
C SER A 72 -4.63 11.02 -9.46
N ALA A 73 -3.65 10.30 -10.05
CA ALA A 73 -3.91 9.41 -11.18
C ALA A 73 -4.83 8.26 -10.80
N TRP A 74 -4.62 7.64 -9.63
CA TRP A 74 -5.50 6.59 -9.12
C TRP A 74 -6.93 7.09 -8.86
N LEU A 75 -7.07 8.26 -8.23
CA LEU A 75 -8.37 8.92 -7.97
C LEU A 75 -9.11 9.37 -9.23
N ALA A 76 -8.43 9.43 -10.38
CA ALA A 76 -9.05 9.72 -11.67
C ALA A 76 -9.60 8.47 -12.38
N LEU A 77 -9.23 7.25 -11.96
CA LEU A 77 -9.69 6.02 -12.59
C LEU A 77 -11.19 5.79 -12.34
N PRO A 78 -11.97 5.22 -13.27
CA PRO A 78 -13.32 4.78 -12.96
C PRO A 78 -13.34 3.70 -11.85
N PRO A 79 -14.34 3.64 -10.95
CA PRO A 79 -14.42 2.60 -9.92
C PRO A 79 -14.34 1.17 -10.47
N ALA A 80 -14.86 0.94 -11.69
CA ALA A 80 -14.77 -0.35 -12.37
C ALA A 80 -13.32 -0.80 -12.63
N GLN A 81 -12.36 0.13 -12.76
CA GLN A 81 -10.94 -0.17 -12.94
C GLN A 81 -10.21 -0.37 -11.60
N ARG A 82 -10.77 0.13 -10.50
CA ARG A 82 -10.21 0.00 -9.14
C ARG A 82 -10.76 -1.20 -8.36
N ARG A 83 -11.76 -1.90 -8.92
CA ARG A 83 -12.54 -2.94 -8.22
C ARG A 83 -11.74 -4.11 -7.65
N HIS A 84 -10.51 -4.33 -8.13
CA HIS A 84 -9.61 -5.39 -7.67
C HIS A 84 -8.46 -4.86 -6.79
N ASP A 85 -8.44 -3.56 -6.54
CA ASP A 85 -7.40 -2.92 -5.76
C ASP A 85 -7.52 -3.32 -4.29
N VAL A 86 -6.38 -3.30 -3.61
CA VAL A 86 -6.25 -3.69 -2.21
C VAL A 86 -5.58 -2.56 -1.45
N VAL A 87 -6.11 -2.16 -0.31
CA VAL A 87 -5.41 -1.27 0.62
C VAL A 87 -4.66 -2.11 1.64
N ILE A 88 -3.40 -1.79 1.90
CA ILE A 88 -2.56 -2.40 2.93
C ILE A 88 -2.27 -1.36 4.00
N LEU A 89 -2.75 -1.62 5.21
CA LEU A 89 -2.61 -0.75 6.38
C LEU A 89 -1.44 -1.22 7.27
N PRO A 90 -0.55 -0.30 7.70
CA PRO A 90 0.39 -0.57 8.78
C PRO A 90 -0.32 -0.56 10.14
N ALA A 91 0.35 -1.08 11.17
CA ALA A 91 -0.09 -0.89 12.55
C ALA A 91 -0.16 0.61 12.92
N SER A 92 -1.15 1.00 13.73
CA SER A 92 -1.52 2.40 13.95
C SER A 92 -0.41 3.31 14.45
N ASP A 93 0.56 2.80 15.21
CA ASP A 93 1.65 3.59 15.78
C ASP A 93 3.04 3.13 15.31
N TYR A 94 3.08 2.24 14.32
CA TYR A 94 4.33 1.67 13.83
C TYR A 94 4.96 2.55 12.76
N HIS A 95 6.22 2.89 13.00
CA HIS A 95 7.13 3.53 12.05
C HIS A 95 8.31 2.59 11.83
N TRP A 96 8.80 2.52 10.60
CA TRP A 96 9.97 1.72 10.26
C TRP A 96 11.05 2.61 9.66
N ARG A 97 12.30 2.12 9.64
CA ARG A 97 13.41 2.87 9.06
C ARG A 97 13.30 2.90 7.53
N GLN A 98 13.07 4.08 6.94
CA GLN A 98 13.05 4.29 5.49
C GLN A 98 13.78 5.59 5.16
N ASP A 99 14.66 5.58 4.17
CA ASP A 99 15.35 6.79 3.68
C ASP A 99 15.98 7.63 4.81
N GLY A 100 16.54 6.95 5.82
CA GLY A 100 17.16 7.58 6.99
C GLY A 100 16.20 8.16 8.04
N ASN A 101 14.88 7.99 7.87
CA ASN A 101 13.85 8.50 8.76
C ASN A 101 12.97 7.37 9.32
N ASP A 102 12.31 7.61 10.45
CA ASP A 102 11.27 6.73 10.96
C ASP A 102 9.98 7.04 10.21
N TYR A 103 9.67 6.22 9.23
CA TYR A 103 8.66 6.46 8.20
C TYR A 103 7.44 5.56 8.40
N ARG A 104 6.30 6.06 7.93
CA ARG A 104 5.06 5.29 7.81
C ARG A 104 4.30 5.76 6.59
N ALA A 105 3.68 4.82 5.88
CA ALA A 105 2.69 5.09 4.85
C ALA A 105 1.66 3.97 4.76
N THR A 106 0.52 4.28 4.16
CA THR A 106 -0.46 3.31 3.73
C THR A 106 -0.34 3.10 2.22
N PHE A 107 -0.58 1.88 1.76
CA PHE A 107 -0.41 1.51 0.36
C PHE A 107 -1.75 1.13 -0.26
N ILE A 108 -2.04 1.66 -1.43
CA ILE A 108 -3.04 1.11 -2.34
C ILE A 108 -2.28 0.33 -3.41
N VAL A 109 -2.57 -0.96 -3.50
CA VAL A 109 -2.07 -1.85 -4.54
C VAL A 109 -3.11 -1.86 -5.65
N HIS A 110 -2.83 -1.13 -6.72
CA HIS A 110 -3.67 -1.09 -7.90
C HIS A 110 -3.41 -2.31 -8.79
N VAL A 111 -4.47 -3.04 -9.16
CA VAL A 111 -4.38 -4.29 -9.93
C VAL A 111 -5.14 -4.13 -11.25
N ALA A 112 -4.39 -3.92 -12.33
CA ALA A 112 -4.95 -3.76 -13.66
C ALA A 112 -4.84 -5.06 -14.48
N PRO A 113 -5.85 -5.41 -15.30
CA PRO A 113 -5.71 -6.50 -16.26
C PRO A 113 -4.62 -6.19 -17.29
N ALA A 114 -3.81 -7.20 -17.62
CA ALA A 114 -2.73 -7.12 -18.59
C ALA A 114 -2.73 -8.35 -19.52
N ALA A 115 -2.02 -8.26 -20.65
CA ALA A 115 -1.82 -9.43 -21.51
C ALA A 115 -1.08 -10.51 -20.71
N GLY A 116 -1.70 -11.69 -20.56
CA GLY A 116 -1.10 -12.81 -19.83
C GLY A 116 -1.25 -12.76 -18.30
N GLY A 117 -2.00 -11.79 -17.74
CA GLY A 117 -2.22 -11.72 -16.30
C GLY A 117 -2.65 -10.35 -15.81
N SER A 118 -1.95 -9.82 -14.81
CA SER A 118 -2.21 -8.53 -14.19
C SER A 118 -0.94 -7.71 -14.04
N ASP A 119 -1.06 -6.40 -14.17
CA ASP A 119 -0.04 -5.46 -13.74
C ASP A 119 -0.42 -4.85 -12.40
N ILE A 120 0.57 -4.74 -11.53
CA ILE A 120 0.45 -4.16 -10.20
C ILE A 120 1.21 -2.83 -10.17
N ALA A 121 0.55 -1.79 -9.65
CA ALA A 121 1.16 -0.51 -9.31
C ALA A 121 0.91 -0.18 -7.83
N ILE A 122 1.88 0.47 -7.19
CA ILE A 122 1.80 0.82 -5.77
C ILE A 122 1.62 2.33 -5.64
N VAL A 123 0.56 2.73 -4.96
CA VAL A 123 0.22 4.12 -4.63
C VAL A 123 0.35 4.29 -3.13
N GLN A 124 0.99 5.38 -2.68
CA GLN A 124 1.17 5.69 -1.26
C GLN A 124 0.33 6.89 -0.86
N TYR A 125 -0.25 6.83 0.34
CA TYR A 125 -0.94 7.95 0.97
C TYR A 125 -0.74 7.93 2.49
N GLY A 126 -1.06 9.03 3.17
CA GLY A 126 -0.87 9.15 4.61
C GLY A 126 0.59 9.04 5.05
N ALA A 127 1.54 9.38 4.16
CA ALA A 127 2.97 9.28 4.41
C ALA A 127 3.41 10.27 5.49
N ARG A 128 4.12 9.78 6.52
CA ARG A 128 4.55 10.55 7.69
C ARG A 128 5.92 10.12 8.18
N THR A 129 6.65 11.05 8.78
CA THR A 129 7.90 10.78 9.49
C THR A 129 7.80 11.15 10.96
N LEU A 130 8.41 10.32 11.81
CA LEU A 130 8.58 10.56 13.23
C LEU A 130 9.95 11.22 13.49
N HIS A 131 9.94 12.42 14.06
CA HIS A 131 11.14 13.19 14.40
C HIS A 131 11.49 13.16 15.90
N GLY A 132 10.91 12.21 16.63
CA GLY A 132 11.15 12.01 18.06
C GLY A 132 10.06 12.62 18.95
N LYS A 133 10.46 13.05 20.15
CA LYS A 133 9.55 13.59 21.17
C LYS A 133 9.50 15.11 21.08
N SER A 134 8.29 15.67 21.00
CA SER A 134 8.04 17.10 21.15
C SER A 134 7.44 17.38 22.52
N PHE A 135 8.00 18.38 23.21
CA PHE A 135 7.47 18.87 24.47
C PHE A 135 6.83 20.24 24.21
N ARG A 136 5.52 20.35 24.45
CA ARG A 136 4.86 21.65 24.59
C ARG A 136 4.61 21.93 26.06
N LEU A 137 5.30 22.95 26.59
CA LEU A 137 5.16 23.45 27.96
C LEU A 137 3.93 24.36 28.10
N LEU A 138 2.72 23.93 27.71
CA LEU A 138 1.53 24.76 27.90
C LEU A 138 0.30 23.92 28.25
N GLY A 139 -0.13 24.02 29.51
CA GLY A 139 -1.42 23.50 29.98
C GLY A 139 -1.45 23.21 31.49
N ARG A 140 -2.57 23.54 32.14
CA ARG A 140 -2.89 23.30 33.57
C ARG A 140 -2.85 21.82 34.00
N THR A 141 -2.66 20.92 33.04
CA THR A 141 -2.70 19.44 33.15
C THR A 141 -1.31 18.77 33.01
N GLY A 142 -0.22 19.54 32.99
CA GLY A 142 1.15 19.02 32.93
C GLY A 142 1.64 18.68 31.51
N PRO A 143 2.93 18.33 31.34
CA PRO A 143 3.51 18.10 30.02
C PRO A 143 2.97 16.81 29.39
N GLY A 144 2.03 16.95 28.46
CA GLY A 144 1.66 15.85 27.56
C GLY A 144 2.86 15.45 26.69
N ARG A 145 3.10 14.14 26.54
CA ARG A 145 4.07 13.62 25.57
C ARG A 145 3.42 13.66 24.19
N TYR A 146 3.90 14.54 23.31
CA TYR A 146 3.47 14.55 21.92
C TYR A 146 4.62 14.03 21.06
N LEU A 147 4.33 13.10 20.16
CA LEU A 147 5.30 12.70 19.13
C LEU A 147 5.33 13.79 18.07
N ASP A 148 6.53 14.17 17.61
CA ASP A 148 6.69 15.06 16.47
C ASP A 148 6.51 14.24 15.18
N ILE A 149 5.26 14.18 14.70
CA ILE A 149 4.91 13.46 13.47
C ILE A 149 4.61 14.50 12.40
N ARG A 150 5.32 14.41 11.28
CA ARG A 150 5.22 15.37 10.18
C ARG A 150 4.76 14.67 8.90
N PRO A 151 3.99 15.35 8.03
CA PRO A 151 3.75 14.85 6.68
C PRO A 151 5.07 14.60 5.96
N ALA A 152 5.13 13.54 5.18
CA ALA A 152 6.28 13.17 4.36
C ALA A 152 5.84 12.91 2.92
N ALA A 153 6.80 12.99 1.99
CA ALA A 153 6.56 12.53 0.63
C ALA A 153 6.45 11.00 0.59
N PRO A 154 5.77 10.41 -0.41
CA PRO A 154 5.88 8.99 -0.74
C PRO A 154 7.33 8.57 -0.90
N SER A 155 7.70 7.39 -0.38
CA SER A 155 9.05 6.84 -0.54
C SER A 155 9.10 5.84 -1.71
N PRO A 156 9.87 6.11 -2.79
CA PRO A 156 10.06 5.13 -3.86
C PRO A 156 10.66 3.80 -3.37
N ALA A 157 11.56 3.88 -2.38
CA ALA A 157 12.18 2.70 -1.78
C ALA A 157 11.15 1.86 -1.00
N ALA A 158 10.25 2.49 -0.24
CA ALA A 158 9.17 1.76 0.44
C ALA A 158 8.22 1.06 -0.54
N ALA A 159 7.92 1.69 -1.68
CA ALA A 159 7.13 1.05 -2.74
C ALA A 159 7.89 -0.12 -3.38
N ALA A 160 9.19 0.05 -3.67
CA ALA A 160 10.05 -1.02 -4.18
C ALA A 160 10.12 -2.23 -3.24
N GLU A 161 10.26 -1.99 -1.94
CA GLU A 161 10.25 -3.04 -0.91
C GLU A 161 8.91 -3.78 -0.87
N LEU A 162 7.78 -3.06 -0.93
CA LEU A 162 6.46 -3.70 -1.00
C LEU A 162 6.31 -4.51 -2.29
N ALA A 163 6.71 -3.99 -3.45
CA ALA A 163 6.65 -4.73 -4.71
C ALA A 163 7.50 -5.99 -4.68
N ALA A 164 8.72 -5.91 -4.12
CA ALA A 164 9.60 -7.06 -3.97
C ALA A 164 9.00 -8.12 -3.03
N TRP A 165 8.40 -7.69 -1.92
CA TRP A 165 7.70 -8.59 -1.01
C TRP A 165 6.50 -9.26 -1.66
N LEU A 166 5.67 -8.50 -2.39
CA LEU A 166 4.55 -9.05 -3.16
C LEU A 166 5.03 -10.06 -4.20
N ALA A 167 6.11 -9.78 -4.93
CA ALA A 167 6.68 -10.70 -5.91
C ALA A 167 7.18 -12.02 -5.29
N ALA A 168 7.54 -12.00 -4.00
CA ALA A 168 7.99 -13.17 -3.25
C ALA A 168 6.84 -13.95 -2.59
N LEU A 169 5.59 -13.45 -2.63
CA LEU A 169 4.45 -14.16 -2.06
C LEU A 169 4.21 -15.48 -2.81
N PRO A 170 4.20 -16.63 -2.12
CA PRO A 170 3.83 -17.91 -2.72
C PRO A 170 2.44 -17.89 -3.36
N GLU A 171 1.53 -17.06 -2.86
CA GLU A 171 0.17 -16.89 -3.38
C GLU A 171 0.15 -16.18 -4.74
N LEU A 172 1.16 -15.36 -5.05
CA LEU A 172 1.32 -14.68 -6.33
C LEU A 172 2.26 -15.42 -7.29
N ALA A 173 3.09 -16.32 -6.76
CA ALA A 173 3.81 -17.30 -7.56
C ALA A 173 2.80 -18.24 -8.23
N ALA A 174 2.77 -18.27 -9.56
CA ALA A 174 1.85 -19.11 -10.31
C ALA A 174 1.95 -20.59 -9.85
N PRO A 175 0.84 -21.34 -9.77
CA PRO A 175 0.94 -22.77 -9.56
C PRO A 175 1.67 -23.39 -10.75
N ALA A 176 2.75 -24.13 -10.46
CA ALA A 176 3.26 -25.10 -11.41
C ALA A 176 2.09 -26.00 -11.84
N ARG A 177 1.78 -26.04 -13.13
CA ARG A 177 0.80 -26.99 -13.67
C ARG A 177 1.22 -28.40 -13.28
N ARG A 178 0.27 -29.13 -12.68
CA ARG A 178 -0.15 -30.52 -12.95
C ARG A 178 -0.52 -31.19 -11.64
N GLN A 179 -1.80 -31.51 -11.46
CA GLN A 179 -2.24 -32.90 -11.29
C GLN A 179 -3.64 -33.06 -11.89
N GLN A 180 -3.69 -33.71 -13.03
CA GLN A 180 -4.70 -34.68 -13.44
C GLN A 180 -3.92 -35.80 -14.15
N PRO A 181 -4.39 -37.06 -14.12
CA PRO A 181 -5.76 -37.51 -13.89
C PRO A 181 -6.06 -37.92 -12.44
#